data_AF-A0A0E0Q6X6-F1
#
_entry.id   AF-A0A0E0Q6X6-F1
#
_cell.length_a   1.000
_cell.length_b   1.000
_cell.length_c   1.000
_cell.angle_alpha   90.00
_cell.angle_beta   90.00
_cell.angle_gamma   90.00
#
_symmetry.space_group_name_H-M   'P 1'
#
loop_
_entity.id
_entity.type
_entity.pdbx_description
1 polymer ?
#
loop_
_entity_poly.entity_id
_entity_poly.type
_entity_poly.pdbx_seq_one_letter_code
_entity_poly.pdbx_strand_id
1 'polypeptide(L)'
;MEGRSSNEISSAEAVLVGALSSGVNAPTWFVLQITFLLLAFCFTAMLSLAFFSSDFMIIAHVLLLVTIGTVLFVLLNRFLAETGLVPVEQQMKEMGIHKIEATEKDKGN
;
A
#
# COMPACT_ATOMS: atom_id res chain seq x y z
N MET A 1 -44.09 5.53 -17.59
CA MET A 1 -42.79 6.23 -17.67
C MET A 1 -42.14 5.95 -16.34
N GLU A 2 -41.50 4.80 -16.17
CA GLU A 2 -40.94 4.44 -14.87
C GLU A 2 -39.41 4.57 -14.92
N GLY A 3 -38.94 5.63 -14.28
CA GLY A 3 -37.53 5.96 -14.11
C GLY A 3 -36.82 4.85 -13.35
N ARG A 4 -35.76 4.33 -13.97
CA ARG A 4 -34.78 3.45 -13.32
C ARG A 4 -34.25 4.15 -12.07
N SER A 5 -34.45 3.51 -10.92
CA SER A 5 -33.80 3.86 -9.67
C SER A 5 -32.29 3.83 -9.88
N SER A 6 -31.69 5.02 -9.91
CA SER A 6 -30.26 5.23 -9.74
C SER A 6 -29.88 4.63 -8.38
N ASN A 7 -29.27 3.45 -8.42
CA ASN A 7 -28.64 2.83 -7.27
C ASN A 7 -27.46 3.72 -6.90
N GLU A 8 -27.68 4.71 -6.04
CA GLU A 8 -26.65 5.63 -5.57
C GLU A 8 -25.69 4.84 -4.68
N ILE A 9 -24.62 4.33 -5.30
CA ILE A 9 -23.53 3.69 -4.59
C ILE A 9 -22.95 4.75 -3.65
N SER A 10 -23.16 4.56 -2.35
CA SER A 10 -22.64 5.45 -1.31
C SER A 10 -21.14 5.59 -1.49
N SER A 11 -20.60 6.81 -1.38
CA SER A 11 -19.16 7.05 -1.49
C SER A 11 -18.34 6.15 -0.55
N ALA A 12 -18.92 5.73 0.58
CA ALA A 12 -18.30 4.77 1.48
C ALA A 12 -18.19 3.36 0.87
N GLU A 13 -19.21 2.89 0.14
CA GLU A 13 -19.13 1.65 -0.64
C GLU A 13 -18.17 1.77 -1.81
N ALA A 14 -18.15 2.91 -2.51
CA ALA A 14 -17.20 3.13 -3.60
C ALA A 14 -15.74 3.13 -3.10
N VAL A 15 -15.49 3.72 -1.92
CA VAL A 15 -14.18 3.68 -1.25
C VAL A 15 -13.88 2.27 -0.75
N LEU A 16 -14.86 1.54 -0.21
CA LEU A 16 -14.70 0.16 0.23
C LEU A 16 -14.40 -0.78 -0.95
N VAL A 17 -15.12 -0.64 -2.08
CA VAL A 17 -14.87 -1.39 -3.33
C VAL A 17 -13.53 -1.01 -3.94
N GLY A 18 -13.14 0.27 -3.90
CA GLY A 18 -11.82 0.71 -4.32
C GLY A 18 -10.69 0.14 -3.46
N ALA A 19 -10.91 0.05 -2.14
CA ALA A 19 -10.00 -0.58 -1.20
C ALA A 19 -9.99 -2.12 -1.32
N LEU A 20 -11.09 -2.74 -1.76
CA LEU A 20 -11.20 -4.17 -2.03
C LEU A 20 -10.83 -4.56 -3.48
N SER A 21 -10.44 -3.58 -4.31
CA SER A 21 -9.98 -3.85 -5.67
C SER A 21 -8.78 -4.79 -5.63
N SER A 22 -8.81 -5.79 -6.52
CA SER A 22 -7.91 -6.94 -6.51
C SER A 22 -6.44 -6.54 -6.66
N GLY A 23 -5.73 -6.50 -5.54
CA GLY A 23 -4.30 -6.71 -5.43
C GLY A 23 -3.42 -5.47 -5.54
N VAL A 24 -2.27 -5.56 -4.87
CA VAL A 24 -1.20 -4.53 -4.94
C VAL A 24 -0.07 -5.08 -5.80
N ASN A 25 0.64 -4.21 -6.50
CA ASN A 25 1.76 -4.66 -7.31
C ASN A 25 3.01 -4.91 -6.47
N ALA A 26 3.87 -5.82 -6.94
CA ALA A 26 5.09 -6.21 -6.22
C ALA A 26 6.01 -5.02 -5.86
N PRO A 27 6.21 -4.00 -6.72
CA PRO A 27 6.98 -2.80 -6.37
C PRO A 27 6.37 -1.99 -5.22
N THR A 28 5.04 -1.83 -5.19
CA THR A 28 4.35 -1.11 -4.12
C THR A 28 4.48 -1.86 -2.78
N TRP A 29 4.37 -3.18 -2.82
CA TRP A 29 4.61 -4.01 -1.65
C TRP A 29 6.04 -3.87 -1.11
N PHE A 30 7.03 -3.84 -2.00
CA PHE A 30 8.42 -3.61 -1.61
C PHE A 30 8.60 -2.24 -0.95
N VAL A 31 8.04 -1.17 -1.52
CA VAL A 31 8.09 0.19 -0.94
C VAL A 31 7.44 0.23 0.44
N LEU A 32 6.30 -0.44 0.63
CA LEU A 32 5.64 -0.57 1.93
C LEU A 32 6.56 -1.25 2.95
N GLN A 33 7.20 -2.36 2.59
CA GLN A 33 8.15 -3.04 3.48
C GLN A 33 9.30 -2.12 3.90
N ILE A 34 9.91 -1.39 2.96
CA ILE A 34 10.99 -0.43 3.25
C ILE A 34 10.49 0.68 4.18
N THR A 35 9.28 1.17 3.96
CA THR A 35 8.69 2.23 4.79
C THR A 35 8.45 1.76 6.22
N PHE A 36 7.93 0.54 6.41
CA PHE A 36 7.77 -0.06 7.74
C PHE A 36 9.12 -0.31 8.44
N LEU A 37 10.15 -0.71 7.71
CA LEU A 37 11.51 -0.85 8.25
C LEU A 37 12.08 0.50 8.71
N LEU A 38 11.91 1.56 7.90
CA LEU A 38 12.34 2.90 8.26
C LEU A 38 11.57 3.45 9.47
N LEU A 39 10.27 3.16 9.55
CA LEU A 39 9.44 3.52 10.70
C LEU A 39 9.92 2.80 11.97
N ALA A 40 10.23 1.50 11.88
CA ALA A 40 10.78 0.74 12.99
C ALA A 40 12.15 1.28 13.44
N PHE A 41 13.02 1.66 12.49
CA PHE A 41 14.28 2.33 12.79
C PHE A 41 14.06 3.67 13.51
N CYS A 42 13.12 4.48 13.03
CA CYS A 42 12.76 5.76 13.64
C CYS A 42 12.26 5.59 15.08
N PHE A 43 11.34 4.64 15.32
CA PHE A 43 10.86 4.35 16.67
C PHE A 43 11.95 3.81 17.59
N THR A 44 12.86 2.99 17.07
CA THR A 44 14.01 2.50 17.84
C THR A 44 14.93 3.66 18.24
N ALA A 45 15.20 4.59 17.32
CA ALA A 45 15.97 5.79 17.63
C ALA A 45 15.26 6.66 18.67
N MET A 46 13.97 6.98 18.48
CA MET A 46 13.19 7.77 19.44
C MET A 46 13.12 7.11 20.82
N LEU A 47 12.97 5.79 20.88
CA LEU A 47 12.97 5.04 22.14
C LEU A 47 14.33 5.13 22.83
N SER A 48 15.42 4.99 22.07
CA SER A 48 16.79 5.12 22.59
C SER A 48 17.03 6.52 23.18
N LEU A 49 16.63 7.58 22.46
CA LEU A 49 16.69 8.96 22.95
C LEU A 49 15.83 9.18 24.20
N ALA A 50 14.62 8.60 24.24
CA ALA A 50 13.73 8.71 25.40
C ALA A 50 14.34 8.05 26.65
N PHE A 51 15.03 6.91 26.49
CA PHE A 51 15.79 6.29 27.56
C PHE A 51 16.94 7.18 28.04
N PHE A 52 17.70 7.80 27.15
CA PHE A 52 18.76 8.75 27.54
C PHE A 52 18.20 9.96 28.30
N SER A 53 17.03 10.45 27.91
CA SER A 53 16.35 11.57 28.57
C SER A 53 15.66 11.18 29.89
N SER A 54 15.57 9.88 30.22
CA SER A 54 14.81 9.35 31.37
C SER A 54 13.35 9.80 31.41
N ASP A 55 12.76 10.12 30.27
CA ASP A 55 11.42 10.68 30.18
C ASP A 55 10.39 9.57 29.99
N PHE A 56 9.83 9.10 31.11
CA PHE A 56 8.91 7.95 31.13
C PHE A 56 7.66 8.17 30.28
N MET A 57 7.19 9.42 30.18
CA MET A 57 6.01 9.73 29.37
C MET A 57 6.28 9.54 27.89
N ILE A 58 7.46 9.95 27.42
CA ILE A 58 7.89 9.75 26.02
C ILE A 58 8.11 8.27 25.73
N ILE A 59 8.72 7.51 26.65
CA ILE A 59 8.89 6.06 26.51
C ILE A 59 7.52 5.38 26.31
N ALA A 60 6.54 5.71 27.14
CA ALA A 60 5.18 5.17 27.03
C ALA A 60 4.52 5.52 25.69
N HIS A 61 4.65 6.77 25.22
CA HIS A 61 4.11 7.19 23.92
C HIS A 61 4.78 6.46 22.75
N VAL A 62 6.11 6.31 22.77
CA VAL A 62 6.83 5.59 21.72
C VAL A 62 6.43 4.12 21.69
N LEU A 63 6.25 3.47 22.85
CA LEU A 63 5.73 2.09 22.92
C LEU A 63 4.32 1.96 22.34
N LEU A 64 3.44 2.94 22.58
CA LEU A 64 2.12 2.98 21.96
C LEU A 64 2.22 3.08 20.43
N LEU A 65 3.08 3.97 19.92
CA LEU A 65 3.32 4.12 18.49
C LEU A 65 3.88 2.83 17.84
N VAL A 66 4.79 2.14 18.52
CA VAL A 66 5.29 0.82 18.09
C VAL A 66 4.15 -0.18 18.01
N THR A 67 3.31 -0.25 19.04
CA THR A 67 2.16 -1.18 19.09
C THR A 67 1.18 -0.93 17.94
N ILE A 68 0.83 0.34 17.69
CA ILE A 68 -0.02 0.74 16.58
C ILE A 68 0.64 0.36 15.24
N GLY A 69 1.93 0.66 15.07
CA GLY A 69 2.69 0.30 13.87
C GLY A 69 2.69 -1.21 13.61
N THR A 70 2.86 -2.04 14.65
CA THR A 70 2.78 -3.50 14.54
C THR A 70 1.39 -3.97 14.14
N VAL A 71 0.33 -3.42 14.75
CA VAL A 71 -1.05 -3.77 14.40
C VAL A 71 -1.34 -3.40 12.94
N LEU A 72 -0.94 -2.20 12.49
CA LEU A 72 -1.08 -1.80 11.09
C LEU A 72 -0.35 -2.77 10.16
N PHE A 73 0.89 -3.12 10.48
CA PHE A 73 1.68 -4.06 9.67
C PHE A 73 0.98 -5.41 9.55
N VAL A 74 0.46 -5.96 10.66
CA VAL A 74 -0.29 -7.23 10.65
C VAL A 74 -1.55 -7.14 9.81
N LEU A 75 -2.33 -6.05 9.95
CA LEU A 75 -3.53 -5.84 9.16
C LEU A 75 -3.23 -5.74 7.66
N LEU A 76 -2.16 -5.04 7.29
CA LEU A 76 -1.68 -4.96 5.91
C LEU A 76 -1.27 -6.33 5.37
N ASN A 77 -0.48 -7.11 6.11
CA ASN A 77 -0.07 -8.44 5.68
C ASN A 77 -1.28 -9.37 5.51
N ARG A 78 -2.26 -9.29 6.40
CA ARG A 78 -3.51 -10.04 6.29
C ARG A 78 -4.30 -9.63 5.04
N PHE A 79 -4.42 -8.34 4.80
CA PHE A 79 -5.10 -7.81 3.62
C PHE A 79 -4.42 -8.25 2.32
N LEU A 80 -3.08 -8.26 2.25
CA LEU A 80 -2.34 -8.79 1.11
C LEU A 80 -2.52 -10.30 0.92
N ALA A 81 -2.60 -11.06 2.01
CA ALA A 81 -2.87 -12.50 1.93
C ALA A 81 -4.27 -12.79 1.36
N GLU A 82 -5.25 -11.92 1.63
CA GLU A 82 -6.62 -12.03 1.14
C GLU A 82 -6.78 -11.50 -0.31
N THR A 83 -6.03 -10.47 -0.72
CA THR A 83 -6.15 -9.83 -2.05
C THR A 83 -5.16 -10.31 -3.11
N GLY A 84 -4.03 -10.90 -2.70
CA GLY A 84 -2.98 -11.37 -3.59
C GLY A 84 -2.09 -10.26 -4.15
N LEU A 85 -0.87 -10.64 -4.55
CA LEU A 85 0.05 -9.77 -5.29
C LEU A 85 -0.23 -9.93 -6.79
N VAL A 86 -0.55 -8.82 -7.47
CA VAL A 86 -0.68 -8.83 -8.93
C VAL A 86 0.70 -8.59 -9.54
N PRO A 87 1.23 -9.49 -10.38
CA PRO A 87 2.51 -9.29 -11.06
C PRO A 87 2.45 -8.06 -11.96
N VAL A 88 3.54 -7.28 -11.99
CA VAL A 88 3.62 -6.00 -12.73
C VAL A 88 3.43 -6.22 -14.23
N GLU A 89 3.80 -7.38 -14.74
CA GLU A 89 3.67 -7.79 -16.13
C GLU A 89 2.20 -7.84 -16.56
N GLN A 90 1.30 -8.21 -15.66
CA GLN A 90 -0.14 -8.24 -15.92
C GLN A 90 -0.74 -6.83 -15.86
N GLN A 91 -0.29 -5.99 -14.92
CA GLN A 91 -0.69 -4.58 -14.85
C GLN A 91 -0.22 -3.76 -16.07
N MET A 92 0.99 -4.02 -16.58
CA MET A 92 1.50 -3.36 -17.78
C MET A 92 0.74 -3.79 -19.04
N LYS A 93 0.30 -5.06 -19.09
CA LYS A 93 -0.51 -5.60 -20.18
C LYS A 93 -1.95 -5.05 -20.15
N GLU A 94 -2.53 -4.90 -18.96
CA GLU A 94 -3.88 -4.33 -18.77
C GLU A 94 -3.91 -2.80 -18.97
N MET A 95 -2.82 -2.08 -18.64
CA MET A 95 -2.68 -0.64 -18.94
C MET A 95 -2.30 -0.33 -20.40
N GLY A 96 -2.23 -1.33 -21.28
CA GLY A 96 -1.99 -1.12 -22.71
C GLY A 96 -0.59 -0.61 -23.06
N ILE A 97 0.40 -0.75 -22.16
CA ILE A 97 1.80 -0.38 -22.44
C ILE A 97 2.47 -1.53 -23.23
N HIS A 98 1.90 -1.85 -24.40
CA HIS A 98 2.57 -2.64 -25.40
C HIS A 98 3.48 -1.71 -26.21
N LYS A 99 4.76 -1.66 -25.82
CA LYS A 99 5.93 -1.52 -26.71
C LYS A 99 5.69 -0.66 -27.96
N ILE A 100 5.72 0.68 -27.83
CA ILE A 100 6.02 1.58 -28.97
C ILE A 100 7.53 1.57 -29.22
N GLU A 101 8.17 0.41 -29.38
CA GLU A 101 9.61 0.32 -29.68
C GLU A 101 9.96 -0.91 -30.54
N ALA A 102 9.03 -1.42 -31.34
CA ALA A 102 9.35 -2.45 -32.34
C ALA A 102 8.68 -2.27 -33.70
N THR A 103 8.30 -1.04 -34.04
CA THR A 103 7.80 -0.70 -35.37
C THR A 103 8.41 0.62 -35.86
N GLU A 104 9.74 0.74 -35.80
CA GLU A 104 10.48 1.73 -36.62
C GLU A 104 11.80 1.14 -37.11
N LYS A 105 11.75 -0.09 -37.65
CA LYS A 105 12.91 -0.66 -38.36
C LYS A 105 12.54 -1.61 -39.49
N ASP A 106 11.44 -1.36 -40.20
CA ASP A 106 11.05 -2.18 -41.36
C ASP A 106 10.29 -1.43 -42.48
N LYS A 107 10.53 -0.13 -42.67
CA LYS A 107 10.12 0.54 -43.93
C LYS A 107 11.20 1.52 -44.38
N GLY A 108 12.11 1.03 -45.21
CA GLY A 108 13.12 1.87 -45.85
C GLY A 108 14.22 1.08 -46.55
N ASN A 109 13.85 0.15 -47.45
CA ASN A 109 14.71 -0.23 -48.58
C ASN A 109 13.85 -0.49 -49.81
#